data_AF-A0A7C3UEB7-F1
#
_entry.id   AF-A0A7C3UEB7-F1
#
_cell.length_a   1.000
_cell.length_b   1.000
_cell.length_c   1.000
_cell.angle_alpha   90.00
_cell.angle_beta   90.00
_cell.angle_gamma   90.00
#
_symmetry.space_group_name_H-M   'P 1'
#
loop_
_entity.id
_entity.type
_entity.pdbx_description
1 polymer ?
#
loop_
_entity_poly.entity_id
_entity_poly.type
_entity_poly.pdbx_seq_one_letter_code
_entity_poly.pdbx_strand_id
1 'polypeptide(L)'
;VVGKAPRGMIAYKFPPEEATTIVEDITVQVGRTGALTPVAVLKPVLVAGSTISRATLHNEDEIKRKDIRIGDTVVVRKAGDVIPEVASVLKDMRTGREKQFKMPKKCPVCGGPVIRPAGEAIARCINKNCFAQNFRRYQHFISKPAFDIAGVGPKILAKFIDEGLIKDPADLFTLKEGDIAPLERFAEKSARNIVESIQSHKKVSLGRFIYALGIRNVGEETAYDIAEFISNRLRRKE
;
A
#
# COMPACT_ATOMS: atom_id res chain seq x y z
N VAL A 1 8.85 -13.89 -21.22
CA VAL A 1 8.12 -13.58 -19.98
C VAL A 1 7.36 -12.28 -20.22
N VAL A 2 6.11 -12.13 -19.78
CA VAL A 2 5.38 -10.84 -19.84
C VAL A 2 5.12 -10.44 -18.39
N GLY A 3 5.65 -9.29 -17.98
CA GLY A 3 5.67 -8.88 -16.58
C GLY A 3 6.29 -9.97 -15.70
N LYS A 4 5.48 -10.59 -14.84
CA LYS A 4 5.93 -11.56 -13.83
C LYS A 4 5.65 -13.03 -14.15
N ALA A 5 5.17 -13.38 -15.35
CA ALA A 5 4.76 -14.74 -15.70
C ALA A 5 5.22 -15.22 -17.10
N PRO A 6 5.46 -16.54 -17.29
CA PRO A 6 5.69 -17.13 -18.60
C PRO A 6 4.44 -17.07 -19.49
N ARG A 7 4.62 -17.04 -20.82
CA ARG A 7 3.51 -16.93 -21.79
C ARG A 7 2.85 -18.27 -22.10
N GLY A 8 3.60 -19.36 -22.06
CA GLY A 8 3.14 -20.70 -22.45
C GLY A 8 2.68 -21.58 -21.30
N MET A 9 2.51 -21.03 -20.10
CA MET A 9 2.13 -21.79 -18.90
C MET A 9 1.14 -20.98 -18.08
N ILE A 10 0.17 -21.67 -17.47
CA ILE A 10 -0.85 -21.08 -16.61
C ILE A 10 -1.07 -21.97 -15.38
N ALA A 11 -1.31 -21.36 -14.23
CA ALA A 11 -1.71 -22.08 -13.03
C ALA A 11 -3.24 -22.26 -13.03
N TYR A 12 -3.70 -23.50 -13.15
CA TYR A 12 -5.13 -23.82 -13.01
C TYR A 12 -5.46 -24.05 -11.54
N LYS A 13 -6.12 -23.06 -10.90
CA LYS A 13 -6.42 -23.06 -9.46
C LYS A 13 -7.73 -23.76 -9.16
N PHE A 14 -7.80 -24.42 -7.99
CA PHE A 14 -9.04 -24.95 -7.44
C PHE A 14 -10.03 -23.82 -7.08
N PRO A 15 -11.33 -24.11 -6.97
CA PRO A 15 -12.29 -23.17 -6.40
C PRO A 15 -11.83 -22.70 -5.02
N PRO A 16 -11.93 -21.38 -4.73
CA PRO A 16 -11.48 -20.86 -3.45
C PRO A 16 -12.40 -21.33 -2.32
N GLU A 17 -11.80 -21.62 -1.16
CA GLU A 17 -12.57 -21.86 0.07
C GLU A 17 -13.29 -20.57 0.48
N GLU A 18 -14.58 -20.69 0.80
CA GLU A 18 -15.42 -19.59 1.23
C GLU A 18 -15.91 -19.84 2.67
N ALA A 19 -16.00 -18.78 3.47
CA ALA A 19 -16.63 -18.83 4.77
C ALA A 19 -17.57 -17.64 4.95
N THR A 20 -18.48 -17.77 5.91
CA THR A 20 -19.44 -16.73 6.25
C THR A 20 -19.03 -16.02 7.53
N THR A 21 -19.08 -14.70 7.54
CA THR A 21 -18.81 -13.88 8.74
C THR A 21 -19.61 -12.58 8.73
N ILE A 22 -19.47 -11.76 9.78
CA ILE A 22 -20.18 -10.49 9.95
C ILE A 22 -19.23 -9.33 9.67
N VAL A 23 -19.70 -8.32 8.92
CA VAL A 23 -19.01 -7.03 8.78
C VAL A 23 -19.27 -6.19 10.03
N GLU A 24 -18.29 -6.07 10.91
CA GLU A 24 -18.40 -5.29 12.14
C GLU A 24 -18.27 -3.78 11.88
N ASP A 25 -17.39 -3.40 10.95
CA ASP A 25 -17.17 -2.01 10.55
C ASP A 25 -16.56 -1.93 9.14
N ILE A 26 -16.58 -0.75 8.52
CA ILE A 26 -15.86 -0.48 7.28
C ILE A 26 -14.94 0.73 7.49
N THR A 27 -13.64 0.43 7.52
CA THR A 27 -12.59 1.44 7.67
C THR A 27 -12.04 1.87 6.32
N VAL A 28 -11.52 3.09 6.21
CA VAL A 28 -10.93 3.59 4.96
C VAL A 28 -9.42 3.73 5.11
N GLN A 29 -8.69 3.04 4.25
CA GLN A 29 -7.24 3.16 4.14
C GLN A 29 -6.86 4.18 3.08
N VAL A 30 -5.95 5.08 3.43
CA VAL A 30 -5.37 6.05 2.48
C VAL A 30 -4.07 5.48 1.93
N GLY A 31 -4.03 5.22 0.62
CA GLY A 31 -2.88 4.71 -0.10
C GLY A 31 -1.83 5.78 -0.44
N ARG A 32 -0.70 5.35 -1.00
CA ARG A 32 0.45 6.20 -1.36
C ARG A 32 0.09 7.36 -2.31
N THR A 33 -0.79 7.07 -3.27
CA THR A 33 -1.27 8.04 -4.29
C THR A 33 -2.54 8.75 -3.86
N GLY A 34 -2.84 8.74 -2.56
CA GLY A 34 -4.03 9.33 -1.97
C GLY A 34 -5.31 8.53 -2.18
N ALA A 35 -5.26 7.37 -2.85
CA ALA A 35 -6.43 6.50 -3.04
C ALA A 35 -7.06 6.10 -1.70
N LEU A 36 -8.38 6.29 -1.57
CA LEU A 36 -9.16 5.82 -0.43
C LEU A 36 -9.72 4.43 -0.77
N THR A 37 -9.23 3.42 -0.08
CA THR A 37 -9.65 2.03 -0.24
C THR A 37 -10.46 1.61 0.98
N PRO A 38 -11.74 1.26 0.82
CA PRO A 38 -12.54 0.76 1.92
C PRO A 38 -12.14 -0.70 2.25
N VAL A 39 -12.08 -1.00 3.53
CA VAL A 39 -11.68 -2.30 4.08
C VAL A 39 -12.70 -2.71 5.13
N ALA A 40 -13.34 -3.86 4.90
CA ALA A 40 -14.23 -4.47 5.88
C ALA A 40 -13.41 -4.95 7.08
N VAL A 41 -13.83 -4.56 8.27
CA VAL A 41 -13.44 -5.17 9.54
C VAL A 41 -14.47 -6.27 9.79
N LEU A 42 -13.98 -7.50 9.89
CA LEU A 42 -14.80 -8.69 9.96
C LEU A 42 -14.67 -9.30 11.34
N LYS A 43 -15.76 -9.91 11.82
CA LYS A 43 -15.66 -10.87 12.90
C LYS A 43 -14.67 -11.97 12.48
N PRO A 44 -13.63 -12.28 13.29
CA PRO A 44 -12.59 -13.22 12.89
C PRO A 44 -13.15 -14.57 12.44
N VAL A 45 -12.73 -15.04 11.26
CA VAL A 45 -13.20 -16.30 10.67
C VAL A 45 -12.03 -17.05 10.02
N LEU A 46 -12.01 -18.38 10.11
CA LEU A 46 -11.00 -19.22 9.47
C LEU A 46 -11.38 -19.42 7.99
N VAL A 47 -10.45 -19.13 7.08
CA VAL A 47 -10.61 -19.37 5.64
C VAL A 47 -9.29 -19.90 5.08
N ALA A 48 -9.30 -21.08 4.45
CA ALA A 48 -8.11 -21.65 3.81
C ALA A 48 -6.89 -21.62 4.76
N GLY A 49 -7.08 -22.18 5.96
CA GLY A 49 -6.02 -22.37 6.96
C GLY A 49 -5.51 -21.12 7.69
N SER A 50 -6.09 -19.93 7.49
CA SER A 50 -5.74 -18.75 8.30
C SER A 50 -6.95 -17.93 8.71
N THR A 51 -6.88 -17.34 9.89
CA THR A 51 -7.92 -16.43 10.40
C THR A 51 -7.84 -15.10 9.67
N ILE A 52 -8.96 -14.68 9.07
CA ILE A 52 -9.11 -13.36 8.46
C ILE A 52 -10.00 -12.49 9.34
N SER A 53 -9.57 -11.25 9.58
CA SER A 53 -10.32 -10.21 10.30
C SER A 53 -10.52 -8.94 9.46
N ARG A 54 -9.94 -8.92 8.26
CA ARG A 54 -10.00 -7.80 7.33
C ARG A 54 -10.13 -8.31 5.91
N ALA A 55 -10.98 -7.67 5.11
CA ALA A 55 -11.12 -7.97 3.68
C ALA A 55 -11.23 -6.69 2.86
N THR A 56 -10.65 -6.69 1.66
CA THR A 56 -10.77 -5.55 0.74
C THR A 56 -12.21 -5.45 0.21
N LEU A 57 -12.70 -4.20 0.09
CA LEU A 57 -13.94 -3.88 -0.60
C LEU A 57 -13.68 -3.19 -1.95
N HIS A 58 -12.42 -3.13 -2.38
CA HIS A 58 -11.94 -2.53 -3.63
C HIS A 58 -12.17 -1.02 -3.76
N ASN A 59 -13.42 -0.56 -3.88
CA ASN A 59 -13.79 0.85 -4.03
C ASN A 59 -15.27 1.07 -3.62
N GLU A 60 -15.74 2.32 -3.71
CA GLU A 60 -17.12 2.67 -3.34
C GLU A 60 -18.17 2.04 -4.28
N ASP A 61 -17.85 1.89 -5.57
CA ASP A 61 -18.79 1.34 -6.56
C ASP A 61 -19.03 -0.14 -6.29
N GLU A 62 -18.00 -0.88 -5.88
CA GLU A 62 -18.11 -2.30 -5.53
C GLU A 62 -18.99 -2.51 -4.28
N ILE A 63 -18.87 -1.63 -3.29
CA ILE A 63 -19.74 -1.62 -2.10
C ILE A 63 -21.20 -1.40 -2.53
N LYS A 64 -21.45 -0.44 -3.43
CA LYS A 64 -22.79 -0.16 -3.94
C LYS A 64 -23.34 -1.31 -4.79
N ARG A 65 -22.51 -1.90 -5.66
CA ARG A 65 -22.86 -3.02 -6.54
C ARG A 65 -23.30 -4.25 -5.75
N LYS A 66 -22.56 -4.58 -4.68
CA LYS A 66 -22.87 -5.70 -3.79
C LYS A 66 -23.85 -5.33 -2.67
N ASP A 67 -24.19 -4.05 -2.54
CA ASP A 67 -24.99 -3.47 -1.44
C ASP A 67 -24.45 -3.88 -0.06
N ILE A 68 -23.14 -3.74 0.17
CA ILE A 68 -22.51 -4.14 1.44
C ILE A 68 -22.78 -3.07 2.51
N ARG A 69 -23.24 -3.51 3.68
CA ARG A 69 -23.54 -2.66 4.83
C ARG A 69 -22.81 -3.13 6.07
N ILE A 70 -22.62 -2.22 7.02
CA ILE A 70 -22.08 -2.55 8.34
C ILE A 70 -23.16 -3.32 9.11
N GLY A 71 -22.81 -4.48 9.64
CA GLY A 71 -23.70 -5.46 10.26
C GLY A 71 -24.13 -6.61 9.34
N ASP A 72 -23.82 -6.55 8.04
CA ASP A 72 -24.20 -7.62 7.12
C ASP A 72 -23.43 -8.92 7.41
N THR A 73 -24.12 -10.04 7.22
CA THR A 73 -23.50 -11.35 7.05
C THR A 73 -23.00 -11.49 5.61
N VAL A 74 -21.71 -11.77 5.44
CA VAL A 74 -21.02 -11.80 4.15
C VAL A 74 -20.29 -13.10 3.93
N VAL A 75 -20.18 -13.49 2.66
CA VAL A 75 -19.31 -14.58 2.21
C VAL A 75 -17.96 -13.99 1.86
N VAL A 76 -16.90 -14.56 2.44
CA VAL A 76 -15.52 -14.11 2.30
C VAL A 76 -14.65 -15.24 1.80
N ARG A 77 -13.66 -14.88 0.98
CA ARG A 77 -12.72 -15.82 0.37
C ARG A 77 -11.36 -15.18 0.15
N LYS A 78 -10.34 -15.98 -0.18
CA LYS A 78 -9.03 -15.46 -0.57
C LYS A 78 -8.87 -15.46 -2.09
N ALA A 79 -8.87 -14.28 -2.69
CA ALA A 79 -8.55 -14.11 -4.11
C ALA A 79 -7.11 -14.59 -4.37
N GLY A 80 -6.97 -15.52 -5.31
CA GLY A 80 -5.69 -16.14 -5.63
C GLY A 80 -5.01 -16.82 -4.45
N ASP A 81 -5.78 -17.30 -3.47
CA ASP A 81 -5.34 -17.99 -2.23
C ASP A 81 -4.61 -17.09 -1.21
N VAL A 82 -4.53 -15.78 -1.46
CA VAL A 82 -3.74 -14.86 -0.63
C VAL A 82 -4.55 -13.68 -0.10
N ILE A 83 -5.32 -12.98 -0.94
CA ILE A 83 -5.91 -11.68 -0.57
C ILE A 83 -7.37 -11.86 -0.14
N PRO A 84 -7.74 -11.61 1.13
CA PRO A 84 -9.13 -11.73 1.57
C PRO A 84 -10.02 -10.66 0.92
N GLU A 85 -11.13 -11.08 0.32
CA GLU A 85 -12.16 -10.23 -0.26
C GLU A 85 -13.56 -10.67 0.14
N VAL A 86 -14.51 -9.72 0.11
CA VAL A 86 -15.94 -10.03 0.26
C VAL A 86 -16.50 -10.47 -1.09
N ALA A 87 -16.90 -11.73 -1.19
CA ALA A 87 -17.46 -12.32 -2.40
C ALA A 87 -18.90 -11.86 -2.63
N SER A 88 -19.76 -11.98 -1.61
CA SER A 88 -21.18 -11.64 -1.68
C SER A 88 -21.76 -11.32 -0.29
N VAL A 89 -22.99 -10.81 -0.27
CA VAL A 89 -23.76 -10.49 0.95
C VAL A 89 -24.95 -11.45 1.05
N LEU A 90 -25.16 -12.03 2.23
CA LEU A 90 -26.36 -12.84 2.52
C LEU A 90 -27.51 -11.93 2.95
N LYS A 91 -28.20 -11.35 1.97
CA LYS A 91 -29.26 -10.35 2.20
C LYS A 91 -30.43 -10.88 3.03
N ASP A 92 -30.72 -12.17 2.94
CA ASP A 92 -31.81 -12.83 3.68
C ASP A 92 -31.53 -12.89 5.19
N MET A 93 -30.28 -12.69 5.61
CA MET A 93 -29.89 -12.66 7.03
C MET A 93 -29.92 -11.25 7.64
N ARG A 94 -30.47 -10.26 6.91
CA ARG A 94 -30.57 -8.88 7.41
C ARG A 94 -31.64 -8.74 8.47
N THR A 95 -31.29 -8.00 9.51
CA THR A 95 -32.13 -7.64 10.65
C THR A 95 -32.81 -6.27 10.47
N GLY A 96 -32.41 -5.49 9.46
CA GLY A 96 -32.88 -4.12 9.22
C GLY A 96 -32.13 -3.06 10.04
N ARG A 97 -31.16 -3.46 10.87
CA ARG A 97 -30.32 -2.56 11.68
C ARG A 97 -29.01 -2.19 10.99
N GLU A 98 -28.77 -2.71 9.79
CA GLU A 98 -27.52 -2.55 9.06
C GLU A 98 -27.34 -1.10 8.56
N LYS A 99 -26.11 -0.60 8.63
CA LYS A 99 -25.79 0.78 8.28
C LYS A 99 -25.12 0.86 6.91
N GLN A 100 -25.67 1.69 6.04
CA GLN A 100 -25.07 1.92 4.73
C GLN A 100 -23.76 2.71 4.86
N PHE A 101 -22.70 2.21 4.24
CA PHE A 101 -21.41 2.89 4.20
C PHE A 101 -21.43 4.05 3.21
N LYS A 102 -20.83 5.18 3.61
CA LYS A 102 -20.60 6.33 2.74
C LYS A 102 -19.12 6.68 2.77
N MET A 103 -18.52 6.82 1.59
CA MET A 103 -17.12 7.25 1.48
C MET A 103 -16.98 8.65 2.11
N PRO A 104 -15.99 8.87 3.00
CA PRO A 104 -15.85 10.15 3.67
C PRO A 104 -15.42 11.25 2.70
N LYS A 105 -16.02 12.44 2.84
CA LYS A 105 -15.66 13.64 2.06
C LYS A 105 -14.34 14.28 2.51
N LYS A 106 -13.86 13.91 3.70
CA LYS A 106 -12.59 14.35 4.28
C LYS A 106 -11.70 13.14 4.52
N CYS A 107 -10.41 13.29 4.31
CA CYS A 107 -9.42 12.25 4.53
C CYS A 107 -9.40 11.86 6.01
N PRO A 108 -9.53 10.57 6.38
CA PRO A 108 -9.55 10.14 7.78
C PRO A 108 -8.20 10.33 8.50
N VAL A 109 -7.11 10.59 7.75
CA VAL A 109 -5.77 10.78 8.32
C VAL A 109 -5.39 12.25 8.46
N CYS A 110 -5.60 13.06 7.42
CA CYS A 110 -5.15 14.46 7.41
C CYS A 110 -6.27 15.49 7.38
N GLY A 111 -7.55 15.07 7.39
CA GLY A 111 -8.71 15.96 7.31
C GLY A 111 -8.91 16.68 5.97
N GLY A 112 -7.95 16.58 5.04
CA GLY A 112 -7.99 17.25 3.74
C GLY A 112 -9.13 16.76 2.82
N PRO A 113 -9.47 17.52 1.77
CA PRO A 113 -10.59 17.20 0.88
C PRO A 113 -10.35 15.90 0.10
N VAL A 114 -11.41 15.10 0.00
CA VAL A 114 -11.46 13.90 -0.84
C VAL A 114 -12.25 14.22 -2.09
N ILE A 115 -11.65 13.94 -3.24
CA ILE A 115 -12.27 14.14 -4.54
C ILE A 115 -12.22 12.81 -5.30
N ARG A 116 -13.32 12.48 -5.97
CA ARG A 116 -13.37 11.42 -6.98
C ARG A 116 -13.39 12.10 -8.35
N PRO A 117 -12.28 12.10 -9.11
CA PRO A 117 -12.23 12.69 -10.44
C PRO A 117 -13.29 12.08 -11.36
N ALA A 118 -13.82 12.88 -12.29
CA ALA A 118 -14.77 12.39 -13.29
C ALA A 118 -14.14 11.24 -14.10
N GLY A 119 -14.85 10.12 -14.22
CA GLY A 119 -14.36 8.91 -14.91
C GLY A 119 -13.48 7.98 -14.08
N GLU A 120 -13.06 8.36 -12.86
CA GLU A 120 -12.33 7.45 -11.95
C GLU A 120 -13.30 6.77 -10.96
N ALA A 121 -13.09 5.47 -10.71
CA ALA A 121 -13.81 4.72 -9.67
C ALA A 121 -13.27 5.01 -8.25
N ILE A 122 -12.05 5.53 -8.15
CA ILE A 122 -11.32 5.66 -6.89
C ILE A 122 -11.39 7.10 -6.39
N ALA A 123 -11.93 7.29 -5.17
CA ALA A 123 -11.86 8.55 -4.44
C ALA A 123 -10.45 8.77 -3.89
N ARG A 124 -9.97 10.02 -3.86
CA ARG A 124 -8.59 10.34 -3.48
C ARG A 124 -8.49 11.56 -2.57
N CYS A 125 -7.57 11.49 -1.61
CA CYS A 125 -7.10 12.65 -0.86
C CYS A 125 -6.17 13.48 -1.75
N ILE A 126 -6.51 14.74 -1.98
CA ILE A 126 -5.71 15.66 -2.82
C ILE A 126 -4.70 16.50 -2.01
N ASN A 127 -4.71 16.38 -0.68
CA ASN A 127 -3.76 17.10 0.17
C ASN A 127 -2.34 16.54 -0.02
N LYS A 128 -1.45 17.35 -0.61
CA LYS A 128 -0.03 17.00 -0.84
C LYS A 128 0.75 16.76 0.46
N ASN A 129 0.31 17.37 1.56
CA ASN A 129 0.93 17.24 2.89
C ASN A 129 0.25 16.17 3.74
N CYS A 130 -0.49 15.24 3.12
CA CYS A 130 -1.13 14.14 3.85
C CYS A 130 -0.05 13.22 4.45
N PHE A 131 -0.03 13.12 5.79
CA PHE A 131 0.90 12.26 6.52
C PHE A 131 0.91 10.82 5.99
N ALA A 132 -0.27 10.20 5.77
CA ALA A 132 -0.34 8.83 5.22
C ALA A 132 0.27 8.70 3.82
N GLN A 133 0.09 9.71 2.96
CA GLN A 133 0.69 9.68 1.62
C GLN A 133 2.21 9.81 1.70
N ASN A 134 2.69 10.77 2.49
CA ASN A 134 4.11 11.01 2.69
C ASN A 134 4.78 9.77 3.29
N PHE A 135 4.24 9.24 4.40
CA PHE A 135 4.73 8.02 5.04
C PHE A 135 4.84 6.85 4.06
N ARG A 136 3.80 6.60 3.25
CA ARG A 136 3.81 5.53 2.24
C ARG A 136 4.75 5.82 1.06
N ARG A 137 5.07 7.08 0.75
CA ARG A 137 6.10 7.44 -0.23
C ARG A 137 7.48 7.06 0.27
N TYR A 138 7.79 7.30 1.54
CA TYR A 138 9.04 6.81 2.14
C TYR A 138 9.12 5.28 2.12
N GLN A 139 8.04 4.59 2.53
CA GLN A 139 8.00 3.12 2.49
C GLN A 139 8.24 2.59 1.07
N HIS A 140 7.69 3.27 0.08
CA HIS A 140 7.91 2.95 -1.32
C HIS A 140 9.37 3.17 -1.74
N PHE A 141 9.95 4.31 -1.36
CA PHE A 141 11.33 4.66 -1.67
C PHE A 141 12.33 3.61 -1.15
N ILE A 142 12.14 3.16 0.09
CA ILE A 142 13.01 2.15 0.72
C ILE A 142 12.70 0.71 0.33
N SER A 143 11.64 0.49 -0.46
CA SER A 143 11.18 -0.86 -0.80
C SER A 143 12.19 -1.64 -1.65
N LYS A 144 12.09 -2.98 -1.63
CA LYS A 144 12.94 -3.90 -2.39
C LYS A 144 13.06 -3.59 -3.90
N PRO A 145 11.97 -3.24 -4.64
CA PRO A 145 12.09 -2.84 -6.04
C PRO A 145 12.63 -1.41 -6.25
N ALA A 146 12.74 -0.58 -5.20
CA ALA A 146 13.20 0.81 -5.24
C ALA A 146 14.67 0.94 -4.80
N PHE A 147 14.96 1.41 -3.59
CA PHE A 147 16.34 1.48 -3.08
C PHE A 147 16.78 0.22 -2.31
N ASP A 148 15.86 -0.68 -1.94
CA ASP A 148 16.15 -1.91 -1.15
C ASP A 148 16.96 -1.64 0.13
N ILE A 149 16.55 -0.62 0.88
CA ILE A 149 17.21 -0.27 2.13
C ILE A 149 16.74 -1.23 3.21
N ALA A 150 17.52 -2.30 3.41
CA ALA A 150 17.31 -3.27 4.46
C ALA A 150 17.45 -2.63 5.85
N GLY A 151 16.79 -3.19 6.85
CA GLY A 151 16.87 -2.71 8.25
C GLY A 151 16.05 -1.46 8.55
N VAL A 152 15.56 -0.71 7.56
CA VAL A 152 14.62 0.41 7.76
C VAL A 152 13.19 -0.07 7.52
N GLY A 153 12.55 -0.58 8.57
CA GLY A 153 11.14 -0.97 8.53
C GLY A 153 10.17 0.20 8.75
N PRO A 154 8.84 -0.01 8.60
CA PRO A 154 7.83 1.02 8.85
C PRO A 154 7.93 1.69 10.22
N LYS A 155 8.24 0.92 11.28
CA LYS A 155 8.36 1.45 12.65
C LYS A 155 9.56 2.39 12.82
N ILE A 156 10.69 2.01 12.24
CA ILE A 156 11.94 2.80 12.28
C ILE A 156 11.74 4.08 11.48
N LEU A 157 11.16 3.96 10.29
CA LEU A 157 10.84 5.09 9.43
C LEU A 157 9.87 6.08 10.11
N ALA A 158 8.85 5.57 10.82
CA ALA A 158 7.93 6.42 11.57
C ALA A 158 8.68 7.22 12.63
N LYS A 159 9.59 6.56 13.35
CA LYS A 159 10.40 7.22 14.37
C LYS A 159 11.33 8.30 13.80
N PHE A 160 11.96 8.05 12.65
CA PHE A 160 12.79 9.08 11.99
C PHE A 160 11.96 10.32 11.59
N ILE A 161 10.70 10.13 11.19
CA ILE A 161 9.81 11.23 10.85
C ILE A 161 9.32 11.94 12.12
N ASP A 162 8.93 11.20 13.14
CA ASP A 162 8.39 11.72 14.40
C ASP A 162 9.43 12.57 15.16
N GLU A 163 10.69 12.15 15.13
CA GLU A 163 11.84 12.86 15.72
C GLU A 163 12.39 13.98 14.81
N GLY A 164 11.78 14.18 13.64
CA GLY A 164 12.15 15.23 12.69
C GLY A 164 13.50 15.03 11.99
N LEU A 165 14.06 13.82 12.03
CA LEU A 165 15.33 13.47 11.41
C LEU A 165 15.24 13.46 9.87
N ILE A 166 14.07 13.19 9.31
CA ILE A 166 13.82 13.20 7.87
C ILE A 166 12.53 13.96 7.51
N LYS A 167 12.58 14.75 6.44
CA LYS A 167 11.48 15.52 5.86
C LYS A 167 11.22 15.17 4.40
N ASP A 168 12.20 14.59 3.72
CA ASP A 168 12.05 13.91 2.45
C ASP A 168 12.95 12.66 2.34
N PRO A 169 12.78 11.81 1.30
CA PRO A 169 13.58 10.60 1.17
C PRO A 169 15.08 10.82 0.96
N ALA A 170 15.52 12.00 0.54
CA ALA A 170 16.95 12.30 0.36
C ALA A 170 17.65 12.49 1.71
N ASP A 171 16.95 12.98 2.72
CA ASP A 171 17.47 13.16 4.09
C ASP A 171 17.98 11.84 4.69
N LEU A 172 17.44 10.69 4.27
CA LEU A 172 17.94 9.37 4.68
C LEU A 172 19.46 9.25 4.47
N PHE A 173 19.97 9.78 3.36
CA PHE A 173 21.40 9.69 3.01
C PHE A 173 22.28 10.67 3.76
N THR A 174 21.69 11.60 4.53
CA THR A 174 22.40 12.54 5.41
C THR A 174 22.48 12.09 6.86
N LEU A 175 21.70 11.07 7.25
CA LEU A 175 21.69 10.51 8.60
C LEU A 175 23.06 9.97 9.00
N LYS A 176 23.47 10.29 10.22
CA LYS A 176 24.68 9.79 10.87
C LYS A 176 24.32 8.89 12.04
N GLU A 177 25.29 8.09 12.49
CA GLU A 177 25.09 7.18 13.62
C GLU A 177 24.65 7.91 14.89
N GLY A 178 25.23 9.10 15.12
CA GLY A 178 24.89 9.96 16.26
C GLY A 178 23.48 10.53 16.25
N ASP A 179 22.78 10.53 15.10
CA ASP A 179 21.38 10.96 15.02
C ASP A 179 20.43 9.82 15.43
N ILE A 180 20.86 8.56 15.28
CA ILE A 180 20.03 7.37 15.45
C ILE A 180 20.30 6.69 16.81
N ALA A 181 21.56 6.63 17.25
CA ALA A 181 21.95 5.98 18.50
C ALA A 181 21.22 6.51 19.76
N PRO A 182 20.88 7.80 19.89
CA PRO A 182 20.13 8.31 21.03
C PRO A 182 18.66 7.89 21.06
N LEU A 183 18.12 7.35 19.95
CA LEU A 183 16.71 6.97 19.87
C LEU A 183 16.43 5.74 20.73
N GLU A 184 15.31 5.77 21.47
CA GLU A 184 14.89 4.62 22.29
C GLU A 184 14.81 3.34 21.42
N ARG A 185 15.43 2.25 21.90
CA ARG A 185 15.56 0.93 21.24
C ARG A 185 16.56 0.84 20.09
N PHE A 186 17.41 1.84 19.89
CA PHE A 186 18.56 1.75 18.99
C PHE A 186 19.83 1.59 19.82
N ALA A 187 20.54 0.48 19.62
CA ALA A 187 21.91 0.34 20.11
C ALA A 187 22.89 0.87 19.06
N GLU A 188 24.11 1.24 19.47
CA GLU A 188 25.17 1.74 18.57
C GLU A 188 25.36 0.84 17.33
N LYS A 189 25.42 -0.47 17.54
CA LYS A 189 25.52 -1.45 16.44
C LYS A 189 24.34 -1.39 15.46
N SER A 190 23.12 -1.20 15.97
CA SER A 190 21.93 -1.08 15.11
C SER A 190 21.93 0.23 14.33
N ALA A 191 22.33 1.34 14.97
CA ALA A 191 22.45 2.63 14.32
C ALA A 191 23.48 2.57 13.18
N ARG A 192 24.66 2.02 13.46
CA ARG A 192 25.71 1.78 12.46
C ARG A 192 25.23 0.93 11.28
N ASN A 193 24.61 -0.22 11.55
CA ASN A 193 24.10 -1.09 10.49
C ASN A 193 23.07 -0.39 9.58
N ILE A 194 22.19 0.44 10.17
CA ILE A 194 21.21 1.21 9.40
C ILE A 194 21.89 2.24 8.52
N VAL A 195 22.83 3.01 9.07
CA VAL A 195 23.58 4.01 8.30
C VAL A 195 24.36 3.33 7.19
N GLU A 196 25.12 2.27 7.47
CA GLU A 196 25.86 1.50 6.46
C GLU A 196 24.92 0.97 5.35
N SER A 197 23.73 0.46 5.70
CA SER A 197 22.74 0.02 4.73
C SER A 197 22.23 1.17 3.85
N ILE A 198 21.90 2.33 4.43
CA ILE A 198 21.46 3.49 3.65
C ILE A 198 22.59 3.98 2.72
N GLN A 199 23.81 4.10 3.24
CA GLN A 199 24.95 4.64 2.50
C GLN A 199 25.36 3.73 1.34
N SER A 200 25.30 2.41 1.52
CA SER A 200 25.60 1.44 0.46
C SER A 200 24.62 1.49 -0.72
N HIS A 201 23.40 1.99 -0.52
CA HIS A 201 22.38 2.12 -1.55
C HIS A 201 22.32 3.53 -2.19
N LYS A 202 23.35 4.36 -2.01
CA LYS A 202 23.46 5.66 -2.72
C LYS A 202 23.52 5.53 -4.25
N LYS A 203 24.03 4.39 -4.74
CA LYS A 203 24.12 4.11 -6.18
C LYS A 203 23.14 2.98 -6.53
N VAL A 204 22.12 3.32 -7.30
CA VAL A 204 21.14 2.37 -7.85
C VAL A 204 21.01 2.56 -9.35
N SER A 205 20.45 1.57 -10.05
CA SER A 205 20.15 1.71 -11.48
C SER A 205 19.11 2.80 -11.73
N LEU A 206 19.14 3.41 -12.91
CA LEU A 206 18.19 4.46 -13.29
C LEU A 206 16.73 3.99 -13.21
N GLY A 207 16.43 2.75 -13.60
CA GLY A 207 15.08 2.18 -13.50
C GLY A 207 14.56 2.13 -12.06
N ARG A 208 15.41 1.67 -11.13
CA ARG A 208 15.10 1.66 -9.69
C ARG A 208 14.91 3.06 -9.13
N PHE A 209 15.74 4.01 -9.54
CA PHE A 209 15.59 5.42 -9.17
C PHE A 209 14.26 6.00 -9.64
N ILE A 210 13.92 5.86 -10.92
CA ILE A 210 12.65 6.34 -11.49
C ILE A 210 11.46 5.69 -10.77
N TYR A 211 11.54 4.40 -10.50
CA TYR A 211 10.52 3.68 -9.75
C TYR A 211 10.37 4.27 -8.34
N ALA A 212 11.47 4.52 -7.62
CA ALA A 212 11.49 5.06 -6.26
C ALA A 212 10.81 6.44 -6.13
N LEU A 213 10.83 7.26 -7.18
CA LEU A 213 10.13 8.56 -7.21
C LEU A 213 8.60 8.43 -7.06
N GLY A 214 8.04 7.23 -7.29
CA GLY A 214 6.61 6.97 -7.08
C GLY A 214 5.71 7.76 -8.02
N ILE A 215 6.20 8.04 -9.24
CA ILE A 215 5.46 8.77 -10.28
C ILE A 215 4.15 8.01 -10.59
N ARG A 216 3.05 8.75 -10.69
CA ARG A 216 1.73 8.17 -10.94
C ARG A 216 1.75 7.38 -12.26
N ASN A 217 1.19 6.17 -12.23
CA ASN A 217 1.12 5.23 -13.35
C ASN A 217 2.48 4.69 -13.85
N VAL A 218 3.58 5.04 -13.21
CA VAL A 218 4.90 4.46 -13.50
C VAL A 218 5.12 3.29 -12.54
N GLY A 219 4.84 2.09 -13.05
CA GLY A 219 5.12 0.84 -12.36
C GLY A 219 6.60 0.43 -12.48
N GLU A 220 6.92 -0.76 -11.97
CA GLU A 220 8.27 -1.32 -12.02
C GLU A 220 8.77 -1.43 -13.48
N GLU A 221 8.07 -2.20 -14.31
CA GLU A 221 8.40 -2.38 -15.74
C GLU A 221 8.51 -1.04 -16.49
N THR A 222 7.51 -0.17 -16.34
CA THR A 222 7.50 1.15 -17.00
C THR A 222 8.70 2.00 -16.61
N ALA A 223 9.16 1.92 -15.35
CA ALA A 223 10.35 2.64 -14.92
C ALA A 223 11.63 2.12 -15.61
N TYR A 224 11.74 0.80 -15.81
CA TYR A 224 12.83 0.19 -16.56
C TYR A 224 12.78 0.57 -18.04
N ASP A 225 11.60 0.52 -18.67
CA ASP A 225 11.42 0.92 -20.08
C ASP A 225 11.84 2.39 -20.30
N ILE A 226 11.44 3.29 -19.40
CA ILE A 226 11.83 4.70 -19.46
C ILE A 226 13.35 4.85 -19.28
N ALA A 227 13.94 4.13 -18.31
CA ALA A 227 15.37 4.17 -18.06
C ALA A 227 16.19 3.69 -19.26
N GLU A 228 15.76 2.60 -19.90
CA GLU A 228 16.37 2.06 -21.10
C GLU A 228 16.27 3.05 -22.26
N PHE A 229 15.07 3.62 -22.49
CA PHE A 229 14.86 4.62 -23.53
C PHE A 229 15.79 5.83 -23.37
N ILE A 230 15.93 6.36 -22.15
CA ILE A 230 16.83 7.48 -21.84
C ILE A 230 18.29 7.08 -22.10
N SER A 231 18.71 5.92 -21.60
CA SER A 231 20.10 5.44 -21.73
C SER A 231 20.50 5.26 -23.19
N ASN A 232 19.60 4.70 -24.01
CA ASN A 232 19.81 4.51 -25.45
C ASN A 232 19.91 5.86 -26.19
N ARG A 233 19.19 6.88 -25.75
CA ARG A 233 19.25 8.23 -26.34
C ARG A 233 20.53 8.96 -26.00
N LEU A 234 21.02 8.83 -24.77
CA LEU A 234 22.28 9.46 -24.34
C LEU A 234 23.47 8.89 -25.11
N ARG A 235 23.53 7.57 -25.29
CA ARG A 235 24.59 6.89 -26.06
C ARG A 235 24.64 7.25 -27.55
N ARG A 236 23.55 7.77 -28.12
CA ARG A 236 23.49 8.19 -29.54
C ARG A 236 23.94 9.64 -29.76
N LYS A 237 24.15 10.41 -28.69
CA LYS A 237 24.60 11.80 -28.73
C LYS A 237 26.11 11.96 -28.51
N GLU A 238 26.79 10.88 -28.12
CA GLU A 238 28.25 10.73 -28.09
C GLU A 238 28.71 10.08 -29.40
#